data_AF-A0A8S0FF02-F1
#
_entry.id   AF-A0A8S0FF02-F1
#
_cell.length_a   1.000
_cell.length_b   1.000
_cell.length_c   1.000
_cell.angle_alpha   90.00
_cell.angle_beta   90.00
_cell.angle_gamma   90.00
#
_symmetry.space_group_name_H-M   'P 1'
#
loop_
_entity.id
_entity.type
_entity.pdbx_description
1 polymer ?
#
loop_
_entity_poly.entity_id
_entity_poly.type
_entity_poly.pdbx_seq_one_letter_code
_entity_poly.pdbx_strand_id
1 'polypeptide(L)'
;MRYNGELIKSQLITSYSHSKDYNYDPHYGRYDSSATLDEMKQYTVQWANNIIIGHGNIGAGVDWQKQSTAPGTAYVEDGYDQRNTGIYLTGLQQVGDFTFEGAARSDDNSQFGRHGTWQTSAGWEFIEGYRFIASYGTSYKAPNLGQLYGFYGNPNLDPEKSKQWEVATFTARLKA
;
A
#
# COMPACT_ATOMS: atom_id res chain seq x y z
N MET A 1 17.19 -4.68 -9.78
CA MET A 1 18.59 -4.23 -9.61
C MET A 1 18.74 -3.65 -8.21
N ARG A 2 19.82 -3.96 -7.48
CA ARG A 2 20.06 -3.41 -6.12
C ARG A 2 21.46 -2.80 -6.09
N TYR A 3 21.56 -1.59 -5.57
CA TYR A 3 22.82 -0.92 -5.24
C TYR A 3 22.86 -0.70 -3.72
N ASN A 4 23.99 -1.05 -3.11
CA ASN A 4 24.17 -1.00 -1.66
C ASN A 4 25.53 -0.36 -1.36
N GLY A 5 25.54 0.95 -1.17
CA GLY A 5 26.66 1.68 -0.56
C GLY A 5 26.49 1.76 0.95
N GLU A 6 27.56 2.06 1.69
CA GLU A 6 27.54 2.12 3.16
C GLU A 6 26.49 3.10 3.73
N LEU A 7 26.16 4.15 2.97
CA LEU A 7 25.19 5.19 3.38
C LEU A 7 23.94 5.25 2.50
N ILE A 8 23.94 4.63 1.31
CA ILE A 8 22.86 4.74 0.32
C ILE A 8 22.47 3.36 -0.20
N LYS A 9 21.19 3.05 -0.09
CA LYS A 9 20.58 1.85 -0.66
C LYS A 9 19.59 2.26 -1.74
N SER A 10 19.76 1.72 -2.95
CA SER A 10 18.82 1.90 -4.06
C SER A 10 18.35 0.55 -4.55
N GLN A 11 17.05 0.41 -4.79
CA GLN A 11 16.43 -0.84 -5.21
C GLN A 11 15.39 -0.58 -6.28
N LEU A 12 15.57 -1.24 -7.42
CA LEU A 12 14.58 -1.34 -8.49
C LEU A 12 13.99 -2.74 -8.49
N ILE A 13 12.68 -2.83 -8.27
CA ILE A 13 11.88 -4.05 -8.30
C ILE A 13 10.91 -3.96 -9.47
N THR A 14 10.82 -5.03 -10.24
CA THR A 14 9.82 -5.21 -11.27
C THR A 14 9.15 -6.55 -11.05
N SER A 15 7.82 -6.60 -11.03
CA SER A 15 7.07 -7.84 -10.87
C SER A 15 5.94 -7.92 -11.89
N TYR A 16 5.62 -9.15 -12.27
CA TYR A 16 4.47 -9.52 -13.07
C TYR A 16 3.71 -10.60 -12.32
N SER A 17 2.39 -10.46 -12.25
CA SER A 17 1.49 -11.45 -11.67
C SER A 17 0.33 -11.70 -12.62
N HIS A 18 -0.10 -12.95 -12.70
CA HIS A 18 -1.24 -13.38 -13.50
C HIS A 18 -2.05 -14.36 -12.66
N SER A 19 -3.28 -14.01 -12.32
CA SER A 19 -4.23 -14.91 -11.66
C SER A 19 -5.34 -15.30 -12.63
N LYS A 20 -5.82 -16.53 -12.47
CA LYS A 20 -6.95 -17.08 -13.21
C LYS A 20 -7.76 -17.96 -12.27
N ASP A 21 -8.91 -17.47 -11.85
CA ASP A 21 -9.77 -18.10 -10.86
C ASP A 21 -11.10 -18.51 -11.50
N TYR A 22 -11.41 -19.81 -11.44
CA TYR A 22 -12.69 -20.34 -11.87
C TYR A 22 -13.63 -20.44 -10.68
N ASN A 23 -14.64 -19.59 -10.65
CA ASN A 23 -15.69 -19.62 -9.64
C ASN A 23 -16.86 -20.44 -10.17
N TYR A 24 -17.07 -21.63 -9.62
CA TYR A 24 -18.17 -22.52 -9.98
C TYR A 24 -18.71 -23.24 -8.75
N ASP A 25 -20.00 -23.58 -8.77
CA ASP A 25 -20.61 -24.43 -7.74
C ASP A 25 -20.15 -25.89 -7.96
N PRO A 26 -19.55 -26.56 -6.95
CA PRO A 26 -19.09 -27.94 -7.08
C PRO A 26 -20.19 -28.94 -7.46
N HIS A 27 -21.46 -28.64 -7.18
CA HIS A 27 -22.60 -29.50 -7.49
C HIS A 27 -22.95 -29.52 -8.97
N TYR A 28 -22.82 -28.36 -9.65
CA TYR A 28 -23.13 -28.20 -11.08
C TYR A 28 -21.89 -28.32 -11.99
N GLY A 29 -20.70 -28.08 -11.42
CA GLY A 29 -19.43 -28.23 -12.12
C GLY A 29 -19.02 -27.01 -12.95
N ARG A 30 -17.76 -27.00 -13.40
CA ARG A 30 -17.08 -25.85 -14.04
C ARG A 30 -17.60 -25.44 -15.43
N TYR A 31 -18.57 -26.17 -15.98
CA TYR A 31 -19.16 -25.91 -17.29
C TYR A 31 -20.62 -25.46 -17.18
N ASP A 32 -21.12 -25.26 -15.97
CA ASP A 32 -22.45 -24.70 -15.74
C ASP A 32 -22.49 -23.23 -16.18
N SER A 33 -23.66 -22.78 -16.63
CA SER A 33 -23.94 -21.40 -17.01
C SER A 33 -23.67 -20.37 -15.91
N SER A 34 -23.64 -20.77 -14.64
CA SER A 34 -23.31 -19.90 -13.50
C SER A 34 -21.82 -19.82 -13.20
N ALA A 35 -20.96 -20.55 -13.92
CA ALA A 35 -19.51 -20.50 -13.70
C ALA A 35 -18.93 -19.19 -14.24
N THR A 36 -18.17 -18.48 -13.40
CA THR A 36 -17.45 -17.25 -13.80
C THR A 36 -15.95 -17.49 -13.83
N LEU A 37 -15.28 -16.71 -14.67
CA LEU A 37 -13.84 -16.72 -14.80
C LEU A 37 -13.30 -15.33 -14.47
N ASP A 38 -12.53 -15.25 -13.39
CA ASP A 38 -11.82 -14.04 -13.02
C ASP A 38 -10.37 -14.16 -13.48
N GLU A 39 -9.98 -13.35 -14.47
CA GLU A 39 -8.59 -13.30 -14.94
C GLU A 39 -8.03 -11.90 -14.74
N MET A 40 -6.91 -11.82 -14.00
CA MET A 40 -6.25 -10.57 -13.67
C MET A 40 -4.76 -10.64 -14.00
N LYS A 41 -4.26 -9.62 -14.71
CA LYS A 41 -2.82 -9.41 -14.94
C LYS A 41 -2.39 -8.14 -14.23
N GLN A 42 -1.27 -8.21 -13.51
CA GLN A 42 -0.72 -7.08 -12.77
C GLN A 42 0.76 -6.91 -13.09
N TYR A 43 1.14 -5.68 -13.38
CA TYR A 43 2.52 -5.24 -13.58
C TYR A 43 2.85 -4.20 -12.52
N THR A 44 3.96 -4.37 -11.81
CA THR A 44 4.43 -3.39 -10.83
C THR A 44 5.90 -3.07 -11.09
N VAL A 45 6.23 -1.79 -11.07
CA VAL A 45 7.60 -1.28 -11.10
C VAL A 45 7.78 -0.36 -9.91
N GLN A 46 8.81 -0.59 -9.10
CA GLN A 46 9.09 0.22 -7.91
C GLN A 46 10.56 0.57 -7.87
N TRP A 47 10.86 1.85 -7.70
CA TRP A 47 12.19 2.34 -7.46
C TRP A 47 12.25 3.07 -6.13
N ALA A 48 13.00 2.50 -5.19
CA ALA A 48 13.13 2.98 -3.83
C ALA A 48 14.58 3.34 -3.54
N ASN A 49 14.77 4.47 -2.85
CA ASN A 49 16.06 4.94 -2.37
C ASN A 49 15.96 5.17 -0.86
N ASN A 50 17.00 4.81 -0.12
CA ASN A 50 17.12 5.02 1.31
C ASN A 50 18.54 5.48 1.63
N ILE A 51 18.65 6.51 2.46
CA ILE A 51 19.90 7.14 2.84
C ILE A 51 19.98 7.17 4.36
N ILE A 52 21.06 6.65 4.92
CA ILE A 52 21.34 6.71 6.36
C ILE A 52 21.95 8.09 6.67
N ILE A 53 21.33 8.83 7.59
CA ILE A 53 21.74 10.19 7.96
C ILE A 53 21.67 10.33 9.48
N GLY A 54 22.85 10.43 10.13
CA GLY A 54 22.94 10.54 11.58
C GLY A 54 22.47 9.26 12.29
N HIS A 55 21.54 9.42 13.24
CA HIS A 55 20.91 8.31 13.98
C HIS A 55 19.57 7.91 13.35
N GLY A 56 19.51 7.94 12.01
CA GLY A 56 18.26 7.85 11.27
C GLY A 56 18.45 7.55 9.81
N ASN A 57 17.35 7.62 9.07
CA ASN A 57 17.35 7.46 7.62
C ASN A 57 16.24 8.27 6.95
N ILE A 58 16.48 8.65 5.71
CA ILE A 58 15.49 9.26 4.82
C ILE A 58 15.32 8.35 3.61
N GLY A 59 14.08 8.01 3.29
CA GLY A 59 13.73 7.22 2.12
C GLY A 59 12.86 8.01 1.15
N ALA A 60 13.05 7.79 -0.14
CA ALA A 60 12.15 8.30 -1.16
C ALA A 60 11.99 7.26 -2.26
N GLY A 61 10.82 7.18 -2.86
CA GLY A 61 10.60 6.26 -3.95
C GLY A 61 9.42 6.61 -4.83
N VAL A 62 9.40 5.96 -5.98
CA VAL A 62 8.32 6.03 -6.94
C VAL A 62 7.92 4.62 -7.32
N ASP A 63 6.63 4.42 -7.54
CA ASP A 63 6.09 3.17 -7.99
C ASP A 63 5.00 3.38 -9.01
N TRP A 64 4.91 2.41 -9.92
CA TRP A 64 3.90 2.36 -10.95
C TRP A 64 3.30 0.97 -10.94
N GLN A 65 1.98 0.91 -10.98
CA GLN A 65 1.20 -0.31 -11.03
C GLN A 65 0.18 -0.22 -12.14
N LYS A 66 0.09 -1.27 -12.95
CA LYS A 66 -1.01 -1.48 -13.90
C LYS A 66 -1.68 -2.81 -13.60
N GLN A 67 -3.00 -2.78 -13.50
CA GLN A 67 -3.85 -3.96 -13.42
C GLN A 67 -4.77 -3.99 -14.64
N SER A 68 -4.94 -5.18 -15.20
CA SER A 68 -5.81 -5.45 -16.35
C SER A 68 -6.66 -6.67 -16.03
N THR A 69 -7.96 -6.58 -16.18
CA THR A 69 -8.90 -7.71 -16.03
C THR A 69 -9.50 -8.12 -17.37
N ALA A 70 -9.76 -9.42 -17.53
CA ALA A 70 -10.44 -9.91 -18.73
C ALA A 70 -11.97 -9.64 -18.67
N PRO A 71 -12.64 -9.48 -19.83
CA PRO A 71 -14.10 -9.43 -19.90
C PRO A 71 -14.75 -10.60 -19.15
N GLY A 72 -15.84 -10.34 -18.42
CA GLY A 72 -16.55 -11.34 -17.61
C GLY A 72 -16.00 -11.56 -16.19
N THR A 73 -14.86 -10.95 -15.84
CA THR A 73 -14.34 -10.94 -14.47
C THR A 73 -15.26 -10.12 -13.57
N ALA A 74 -15.69 -10.65 -12.43
CA ALA A 74 -16.58 -9.99 -11.46
C ALA A 74 -17.88 -9.40 -12.07
N TYR A 75 -18.43 -10.03 -13.11
CA TYR A 75 -19.65 -9.62 -13.82
C TYR A 75 -19.53 -8.32 -14.63
N VAL A 76 -18.31 -7.88 -14.97
CA VAL A 76 -18.09 -6.72 -15.85
C VAL A 76 -18.09 -7.17 -17.31
N GLU A 77 -18.95 -6.58 -18.16
CA GLU A 77 -19.09 -6.97 -19.58
C GLU A 77 -17.79 -6.77 -20.38
N ASP A 78 -17.06 -5.67 -20.12
CA ASP A 78 -15.78 -5.36 -20.75
C ASP A 78 -14.60 -5.53 -19.78
N GLY A 79 -13.43 -5.89 -20.30
CA GLY A 79 -12.20 -5.92 -19.51
C GLY A 79 -11.81 -4.52 -19.02
N TYR A 80 -11.23 -4.42 -17.82
CA TYR A 80 -10.90 -3.13 -17.20
C TYR A 80 -9.40 -2.95 -16.98
N ASP A 81 -8.90 -1.74 -17.27
CA ASP A 81 -7.52 -1.35 -17.06
C ASP A 81 -7.43 -0.26 -15.97
N GLN A 82 -6.75 -0.55 -14.86
CA GLN A 82 -6.45 0.44 -13.82
C GLN A 82 -4.95 0.73 -13.77
N ARG A 83 -4.59 2.01 -13.63
CA ARG A 83 -3.19 2.43 -13.45
C ARG A 83 -3.08 3.29 -12.20
N ASN A 84 -2.00 3.09 -11.45
CA ASN A 84 -1.67 3.90 -10.28
C ASN A 84 -0.19 4.27 -10.32
N THR A 85 0.12 5.55 -10.16
CA THR A 85 1.50 6.04 -10.02
C THR A 85 1.66 6.72 -8.68
N GLY A 86 2.56 6.20 -7.86
CA GLY A 86 2.85 6.70 -6.53
C GLY A 86 4.21 7.36 -6.42
N ILE A 87 4.29 8.38 -5.58
CA ILE A 87 5.55 8.93 -5.06
C ILE A 87 5.45 9.03 -3.55
N TYR A 88 6.51 8.63 -2.85
CA TYR A 88 6.54 8.66 -1.40
C TYR A 88 7.88 9.15 -0.85
N LEU A 89 7.82 9.67 0.36
CA LEU A 89 8.94 10.12 1.18
C LEU A 89 8.75 9.56 2.60
N THR A 90 9.82 9.06 3.19
CA THR A 90 9.87 8.57 4.57
C THR A 90 11.07 9.18 5.30
N GLY A 91 10.94 9.35 6.59
CA GLY A 91 12.01 9.83 7.46
C GLY A 91 11.89 9.20 8.84
N LEU A 92 13.02 8.75 9.36
CA LEU A 92 13.18 8.27 10.72
C LEU A 92 14.40 8.96 11.31
N GLN A 93 14.27 9.55 12.50
CA GLN A 93 15.39 10.18 13.17
C GLN A 93 15.30 9.98 14.68
N GLN A 94 16.41 9.58 15.30
CA GLN A 94 16.55 9.56 16.75
C GLN A 94 17.32 10.78 17.23
N VAL A 95 16.78 11.48 18.22
CA VAL A 95 17.38 12.67 18.85
C VAL A 95 17.32 12.51 20.36
N GLY A 96 18.43 12.06 20.95
CA GLY A 96 18.47 11.66 22.36
C GLY A 96 17.48 10.52 22.64
N ASP A 97 16.60 10.74 23.61
CA ASP A 97 15.57 9.78 24.02
C ASP A 97 14.31 9.82 23.14
N PHE A 98 14.28 10.69 22.13
CA PHE A 98 13.15 10.84 21.24
C PHE A 98 13.40 10.16 19.89
N THR A 99 12.39 9.48 19.36
CA THR A 99 12.38 8.93 18.01
C THR A 99 11.25 9.56 17.23
N PHE A 100 11.55 10.18 16.09
CA PHE A 100 10.56 10.75 15.20
C PHE A 100 10.50 9.94 13.91
N GLU A 101 9.29 9.65 13.47
CA GLU A 101 9.01 9.01 12.20
C GLU A 101 7.98 9.82 11.42
N GLY A 102 8.13 9.87 10.11
CA GLY A 102 7.18 10.49 9.21
C GLY A 102 7.20 9.81 7.86
N ALA A 103 6.04 9.69 7.25
CA ALA A 103 5.90 9.28 5.86
C ALA A 103 4.80 10.08 5.19
N ALA A 104 5.01 10.42 3.94
CA ALA A 104 4.02 11.06 3.08
C ALA A 104 4.06 10.41 1.71
N ARG A 105 2.89 10.26 1.10
CA ARG A 105 2.73 9.63 -0.19
C ARG A 105 1.66 10.35 -1.00
N SER A 106 1.85 10.43 -2.30
CA SER A 106 0.83 10.85 -3.24
C SER A 106 0.69 9.80 -4.34
N ASP A 107 -0.54 9.36 -4.56
CA ASP A 107 -0.94 8.39 -5.57
C ASP A 107 -1.82 9.09 -6.61
N ASP A 108 -1.48 8.91 -7.88
CA ASP A 108 -2.31 9.30 -9.01
C ASP A 108 -2.92 8.04 -9.64
N ASN A 109 -4.22 7.88 -9.42
CA ASN A 109 -4.98 6.73 -9.90
C ASN A 109 -5.77 7.14 -11.15
N SER A 110 -5.70 6.33 -12.21
CA SER A 110 -6.36 6.62 -13.50
C SER A 110 -7.88 6.77 -13.38
N GLN A 111 -8.49 6.25 -12.33
CA GLN A 111 -9.93 6.28 -12.11
C GLN A 111 -10.36 7.30 -11.07
N PHE A 112 -9.60 7.43 -9.98
CA PHE A 112 -9.98 8.26 -8.84
C PHE A 112 -9.20 9.59 -8.76
N GLY A 113 -8.28 9.81 -9.70
CA GLY A 113 -7.40 10.98 -9.69
C GLY A 113 -6.35 10.91 -8.58
N ARG A 114 -5.84 12.08 -8.20
CA ARG A 114 -4.70 12.21 -7.28
C ARG A 114 -5.12 12.35 -5.82
N HIS A 115 -4.55 11.52 -4.96
CA HIS A 115 -4.77 11.54 -3.52
C HIS A 115 -3.44 11.53 -2.76
N GLY A 116 -3.44 12.13 -1.58
CA GLY A 116 -2.28 12.21 -0.71
C GLY A 116 -2.58 11.67 0.67
N THR A 117 -1.66 10.89 1.22
CA THR A 117 -1.71 10.33 2.57
C THR A 117 -0.42 10.65 3.30
N TRP A 118 -0.51 10.78 4.61
CA TRP A 118 0.66 11.03 5.45
C TRP A 118 0.43 10.48 6.86
N GLN A 119 1.54 10.13 7.50
CA GLN A 119 1.59 9.66 8.87
C GLN A 119 2.82 10.20 9.57
N THR A 120 2.71 10.39 10.87
CA THR A 120 3.82 10.79 11.74
C THR A 120 3.70 10.11 13.08
N SER A 121 4.85 9.82 13.69
CA SER A 121 4.94 9.20 15.00
C SER A 121 6.06 9.86 15.79
N ALA A 122 5.86 9.97 17.10
CA ALA A 122 6.86 10.39 18.05
C ALA A 122 6.92 9.39 19.19
N GLY A 123 8.11 8.85 19.44
CA GLY A 123 8.42 8.00 20.58
C GLY A 123 9.29 8.75 21.58
N TRP A 124 9.04 8.59 22.87
CA TRP A 124 9.87 9.09 23.94
C TRP A 124 10.22 7.96 24.90
N GLU A 125 11.51 7.71 25.07
CA GLU A 125 12.06 6.78 26.04
C GLU A 125 12.38 7.52 27.34
N PHE A 126 11.42 7.56 28.26
CA PHE A 126 11.55 8.35 29.49
C PHE A 126 12.38 7.64 30.57
N ILE A 127 12.47 6.31 30.51
CA ILE A 127 13.32 5.45 31.33
C ILE A 127 13.86 4.35 30.41
N GLU A 128 15.09 3.88 30.62
CA GLU A 128 15.68 2.77 29.87
C GLU A 128 14.71 1.58 29.80
N GLY A 129 14.33 1.19 28.58
CA GLY A 129 13.39 0.09 28.34
C GLY A 129 11.91 0.43 28.47
N TYR A 130 11.54 1.68 28.79
CA TYR A 130 10.15 2.17 28.81
C TYR A 130 9.95 3.28 27.78
N ARG A 131 9.07 3.04 26.82
CA ARG A 131 8.80 3.98 25.73
C ARG A 131 7.32 4.31 25.64
N PHE A 132 7.03 5.60 25.52
CA PHE A 132 5.73 6.11 25.11
C PHE A 132 5.76 6.44 23.62
N ILE A 133 4.77 6.00 22.84
CA ILE A 133 4.67 6.29 21.42
C ILE A 133 3.29 6.87 21.12
N ALA A 134 3.28 8.00 20.43
CA ALA A 134 2.07 8.58 19.86
C ALA A 134 2.23 8.65 18.35
N SER A 135 1.19 8.23 17.61
CA SER A 135 1.16 8.29 16.16
C SER A 135 -0.16 8.87 15.65
N TYR A 136 -0.07 9.56 14.51
CA TYR A 136 -1.20 10.12 13.81
C TYR A 136 -1.02 9.91 12.31
N GLY A 137 -2.04 9.38 11.65
CA GLY A 137 -2.01 9.08 10.24
C GLY A 137 -3.34 9.35 9.56
N THR A 138 -3.23 9.68 8.28
CA THR A 138 -4.34 9.71 7.35
C THR A 138 -4.20 8.53 6.40
N SER A 139 -5.29 7.81 6.18
CA SER A 139 -5.33 6.71 5.22
C SER A 139 -6.44 6.94 4.22
N TYR A 140 -6.24 6.38 3.03
CA TYR A 140 -7.14 6.51 1.91
C TYR A 140 -7.34 5.12 1.32
N LYS A 141 -8.59 4.77 1.04
CA LYS A 141 -8.93 3.52 0.37
C LYS A 141 -9.79 3.84 -0.85
N ALA A 142 -9.23 3.56 -2.03
CA ALA A 142 -9.99 3.58 -3.27
C ALA A 142 -10.95 2.37 -3.31
N PRO A 143 -12.22 2.54 -3.72
CA PRO A 143 -13.15 1.45 -3.99
C PRO A 143 -12.56 0.46 -5.01
N ASN A 144 -12.85 -0.82 -4.82
CA ASN A 144 -12.39 -1.85 -5.75
C ASN A 144 -13.27 -1.93 -7.01
N LEU A 145 -12.80 -2.61 -8.05
CA LEU A 145 -13.49 -2.69 -9.35
C LEU A 145 -14.88 -3.34 -9.26
N GLY A 146 -15.06 -4.34 -8.38
CA GLY A 146 -16.36 -4.94 -8.12
C GLY A 146 -17.36 -4.00 -7.43
N GLN A 147 -16.87 -3.06 -6.61
CA GLN A 147 -17.68 -2.03 -5.94
C GLN A 147 -18.07 -0.89 -6.88
N LEU A 148 -17.32 -0.65 -7.96
CA LEU A 148 -17.68 0.36 -8.97
C LEU A 148 -18.51 -0.22 -10.13
N TYR A 149 -18.15 -1.40 -10.62
CA TYR A 149 -18.69 -1.96 -11.87
C TYR A 149 -19.29 -3.36 -11.73
N GLY A 150 -19.28 -3.96 -10.53
CA GLY A 150 -19.98 -5.22 -10.30
C GLY A 150 -21.49 -5.06 -10.32
N PHE A 151 -22.23 -6.15 -10.14
CA PHE A 151 -23.71 -6.20 -10.23
C PHE A 151 -24.45 -5.23 -9.29
N TYR A 152 -23.81 -4.81 -8.19
CA TYR A 152 -24.29 -3.78 -7.24
C TYR A 152 -23.34 -2.58 -7.16
N GLY A 153 -22.48 -2.40 -8.16
CA GLY A 153 -21.45 -1.36 -8.18
C GLY A 153 -22.04 0.02 -8.41
N ASN A 154 -21.45 1.03 -7.78
CA ASN A 154 -21.82 2.43 -7.99
C ASN A 154 -20.60 3.21 -8.52
N PRO A 155 -20.61 3.63 -9.80
CA PRO A 155 -19.48 4.33 -10.42
C PRO A 155 -19.21 5.71 -9.82
N ASN A 156 -20.13 6.26 -9.01
CA ASN A 156 -19.98 7.54 -8.31
C ASN A 156 -19.45 7.37 -6.87
N LEU A 157 -18.88 6.23 -6.49
CA LEU A 157 -18.31 6.06 -5.15
C LEU A 157 -17.09 6.95 -4.98
N ASP A 158 -17.23 7.92 -4.08
CA ASP A 158 -16.10 8.67 -3.57
C ASP A 158 -15.16 7.76 -2.77
N PRO A 159 -13.86 8.02 -2.83
CA PRO A 159 -12.93 7.26 -2.01
C PRO A 159 -13.09 7.48 -0.51
N GLU A 160 -12.90 6.41 0.26
CA GLU A 160 -12.97 6.49 1.72
C GLU A 160 -11.69 7.13 2.29
N LYS A 161 -11.86 8.21 3.05
CA LYS A 161 -10.78 8.90 3.78
C LYS A 161 -10.92 8.60 5.27
N SER A 162 -9.87 8.05 5.88
CA SER A 162 -9.82 7.78 7.30
C SER A 162 -8.72 8.58 7.99
N LYS A 163 -8.96 8.93 9.25
CA LYS A 163 -8.00 9.56 10.16
C LYS A 163 -7.85 8.64 11.36
N GLN A 164 -6.63 8.23 11.66
CA GLN A 164 -6.35 7.33 12.76
C GLN A 164 -5.30 7.94 13.69
N TRP A 165 -5.53 7.82 14.98
CA TRP A 165 -4.59 8.16 16.03
C TRP A 165 -4.40 6.93 16.91
N GLU A 166 -3.17 6.69 17.33
CA GLU A 166 -2.85 5.58 18.22
C GLU A 166 -1.85 6.03 19.28
N VAL A 167 -2.02 5.50 20.49
CA VAL A 167 -1.13 5.74 21.63
C VAL A 167 -0.77 4.38 22.21
N ALA A 168 0.53 4.09 22.28
CA ALA A 168 1.05 2.82 22.74
C ALA A 168 2.16 3.04 23.79
N THR A 169 2.20 2.15 24.78
CA THR A 169 3.30 2.08 25.76
C THR A 169 4.00 0.75 25.61
N PHE A 170 5.33 0.77 25.48
CA PHE A 170 6.16 -0.43 25.33
C PHE A 170 7.09 -0.58 26.52
N THR A 171 7.21 -1.80 27.02
CA THR A 171 8.18 -2.19 28.04
C THR A 171 9.04 -3.34 27.50
N ALA A 172 10.34 -3.11 27.33
CA ALA A 172 11.27 -4.18 27.02
C ALA A 172 11.60 -4.94 28.32
N ARG A 173 11.23 -6.22 28.41
CA ARG A 173 11.74 -7.08 29.49
C ARG A 173 13.19 -7.42 29.20
N LEU A 174 14.11 -6.84 29.97
CA LEU A 174 15.48 -7.36 30.11
C LEU A 174 15.38 -8.81 30.59
N LYS A 175 15.87 -9.76 29.79
CA LYS A 175 16.15 -11.10 30.31
C LYS A 175 17.37 -10.97 31.22
N ALA A 176 17.15 -11.18 32.52
CA ALA A 176 18.20 -11.42 33.51
C ALA A 176 18.89 -12.76 33.23
#